data_AF-A0A2A5BEK7-F1
#
_entry.id   AF-A0A2A5BEK7-F1
#
_cell.length_a   1.000
_cell.length_b   1.000
_cell.length_c   1.000
_cell.angle_alpha   90.00
_cell.angle_beta   90.00
_cell.angle_gamma   90.00
#
_symmetry.space_group_name_H-M   'P 1'
#
loop_
_entity.id
_entity.type
_entity.pdbx_description
1 polymer ?
#
loop_
_entity_poly.entity_id
_entity_poly.type
_entity_poly.pdbx_seq_one_letter_code
_entity_poly.pdbx_strand_id
1 'polypeptide(L)'
;MIYEIENLQKARGVLSGVDGGVILSNPQGSTRYYGMRVIDHIFQTLKQEFPTKIEGFIVNADDDYSAFTTAHALGYRTICYSKK
;
A
#
# COMPACT_ATOMS: atom_id res chain seq x y z
N MET A 1 -1.33 13.70 -0.28
CA MET A 1 -0.80 13.21 -1.58
C MET A 1 -0.92 11.69 -1.60
N ILE A 2 -1.29 11.07 -2.73
CA ILE A 2 -1.26 9.60 -2.88
C ILE A 2 0.04 9.22 -3.58
N TYR A 3 0.76 8.23 -3.05
CA TYR A 3 2.00 7.71 -3.63
C TYR A 3 1.91 6.20 -3.82
N GLU A 4 2.16 5.74 -5.04
CA GLU A 4 2.19 4.32 -5.37
C GLU A 4 3.57 3.72 -5.14
N ILE A 5 3.62 2.62 -4.38
CA ILE A 5 4.87 1.97 -4.00
C ILE A 5 5.24 0.92 -5.04
N GLU A 6 6.27 1.22 -5.83
CA GLU A 6 6.89 0.24 -6.73
C GLU A 6 7.88 -0.68 -6.00
N ASN A 7 8.64 -0.13 -5.04
CA ASN A 7 9.58 -0.85 -4.17
C ASN A 7 9.99 0.00 -2.96
N LEU A 8 10.60 -0.64 -1.96
CA LEU A 8 11.02 0.00 -0.71
C LEU A 8 12.07 1.10 -0.92
N GLN A 9 13.05 0.91 -1.79
CA GLN A 9 14.14 1.88 -1.97
C GLN A 9 13.63 3.21 -2.53
N LYS A 10 12.79 3.15 -3.57
CA LYS A 10 12.15 4.34 -4.13
C LYS A 10 11.23 5.01 -3.11
N ALA A 11 10.41 4.22 -2.41
CA ALA A 11 9.50 4.75 -1.39
C ALA A 11 10.26 5.48 -0.27
N ARG A 12 11.38 4.95 0.21
CA ARG A 12 12.24 5.63 1.21
C ARG A 12 12.78 6.95 0.70
N GLY A 13 13.24 7.01 -0.55
CA GLY A 13 13.74 8.24 -1.15
C GLY A 13 12.67 9.34 -1.18
N VAL A 14 11.46 8.99 -1.63
CA VAL A 14 10.33 9.92 -1.67
C VAL A 14 9.89 10.34 -0.27
N LEU A 15 9.70 9.39 0.64
CA LEU A 15 9.28 9.68 2.01
C LEU A 15 10.32 10.51 2.77
N SER A 16 11.61 10.37 2.47
CA SER A 16 12.64 11.19 3.10
C SER A 16 12.56 12.67 2.70
N GLY A 17 12.20 12.96 1.45
CA GLY A 17 12.17 14.33 0.90
C GLY A 17 10.83 15.07 1.02
N VAL A 18 9.76 14.39 1.44
CA VAL A 18 8.44 14.99 1.60
C VAL A 18 8.27 15.60 3.00
N ASP A 19 7.81 16.85 3.05
CA ASP A 19 7.53 17.58 4.30
C ASP A 19 6.13 17.32 4.87
N GLY A 20 5.24 16.71 4.08
CA GLY A 20 3.84 16.47 4.44
C GLY A 20 3.49 15.00 4.65
N GLY A 21 2.22 14.76 4.96
CA GLY A 21 1.69 13.41 5.03
C GLY A 21 1.37 12.81 3.66
N VAL A 22 1.53 11.50 3.57
CA VAL A 22 1.38 10.70 2.35
C VAL A 22 0.43 9.54 2.63
N ILE A 23 -0.48 9.31 1.69
CA ILE A 23 -1.30 8.11 1.63
C ILE A 23 -0.60 7.13 0.69
N LEU A 24 -0.29 5.94 1.19
CA LEU A 24 0.41 4.92 0.42
C LEU A 24 -0.59 4.04 -0.34
N SER A 25 -0.26 3.70 -1.58
CA SER A 25 -1.01 2.75 -2.41
C SER A 25 -0.07 1.76 -3.06
N ASN A 26 -0.60 0.62 -3.50
CA ASN A 26 0.12 -0.34 -4.34
C ASN A 26 -0.36 -0.23 -5.80
N PRO A 27 0.52 -0.49 -6.79
CA PRO A 27 0.12 -0.52 -8.20
C PRO A 27 -0.92 -1.60 -8.48
N GLN A 28 -1.74 -1.38 -9.52
CA GLN A 28 -2.70 -2.39 -9.98
C GLN A 28 -1.98 -3.70 -10.35
N GLY A 29 -2.55 -4.84 -9.95
CA GLY A 29 -2.00 -6.16 -10.22
C GLY A 29 -0.81 -6.55 -9.33
N SER A 30 -0.27 -5.64 -8.52
CA SER A 30 0.85 -5.96 -7.63
C SER A 30 0.46 -6.98 -6.54
N THR A 31 -0.82 -7.05 -6.16
CA THR A 31 -1.30 -8.07 -5.22
C THR A 31 -1.26 -9.47 -5.81
N ARG A 32 -1.47 -9.62 -7.12
CA ARG A 32 -1.34 -10.91 -7.82
C ARG A 32 0.12 -11.31 -8.02
N TYR A 33 0.99 -10.32 -8.26
CA TYR A 33 2.40 -10.55 -8.49
C TYR A 33 3.16 -10.86 -7.20
N TYR A 34 2.97 -10.04 -6.15
CA TYR A 34 3.69 -10.18 -4.87
C TYR A 34 2.89 -10.90 -3.78
N GLY A 35 1.56 -10.86 -3.84
CA GLY A 35 0.69 -11.29 -2.75
C GLY A 35 0.35 -10.17 -1.78
N MET A 36 -0.90 -10.13 -1.31
CA MET A 36 -1.39 -9.08 -0.39
C MET A 36 -0.59 -9.00 0.92
N ARG A 37 -0.09 -10.12 1.45
CA ARG A 37 0.73 -10.13 2.68
C ARG A 37 2.10 -9.47 2.49
N VAL A 38 2.66 -9.54 1.28
CA VAL A 38 3.91 -8.84 0.97
C VAL A 38 3.67 -7.34 0.87
N ILE A 39 2.56 -6.93 0.25
CA ILE A 39 2.14 -5.53 0.22
C ILE A 39 1.93 -4.99 1.65
N ASP A 40 1.24 -5.74 2.50
CA ASP A 40 1.06 -5.39 3.91
C ASP A 40 2.39 -5.22 4.63
N HIS A 41 3.31 -6.18 4.47
CA HIS A 41 4.64 -6.07 5.07
C HIS A 41 5.36 -4.79 4.64
N ILE A 42 5.36 -4.46 3.34
CA ILE A 42 5.95 -3.23 2.81
C ILE A 42 5.31 -1.99 3.46
N PHE A 43 3.98 -1.93 3.53
CA PHE A 43 3.25 -0.81 4.12
C PHE A 43 3.59 -0.63 5.60
N GLN A 44 3.59 -1.71 6.38
CA GLN A 44 3.94 -1.66 7.80
C GLN A 44 5.40 -1.28 8.03
N THR A 45 6.34 -1.80 7.22
CA THR A 45 7.74 -1.40 7.28
C THR A 45 7.90 0.10 7.05
N LEU A 46 7.28 0.65 6.01
CA LEU A 46 7.36 2.08 5.74
C LEU A 46 6.70 2.91 6.85
N LYS A 47 5.59 2.44 7.43
CA LYS A 47 4.94 3.11 8.58
C LYS A 47 5.82 3.13 9.83
N GLN A 48 6.58 2.07 10.06
CA GLN A 48 7.54 2.02 11.17
C GLN A 48 8.73 2.96 10.92
N GLU A 49 9.23 3.03 9.68
CA GLU A 49 10.35 3.89 9.31
C GLU A 49 9.96 5.39 9.27
N PHE A 50 8.72 5.71 8.88
CA PHE A 50 8.22 7.08 8.71
C PHE A 50 6.87 7.30 9.41
N PRO A 51 6.79 7.15 10.75
CA PRO A 51 5.52 7.09 11.48
C PRO A 51 4.68 8.37 11.36
N THR A 52 5.32 9.53 11.25
CA THR A 52 4.66 10.84 11.15
C THR A 52 4.31 11.22 9.70
N LYS A 53 4.88 10.54 8.70
CA LYS A 53 4.68 10.89 7.28
C LYS A 53 3.58 10.08 6.60
N ILE A 54 3.12 8.99 7.20
CA ILE A 54 2.09 8.13 6.58
C ILE A 54 0.75 8.38 7.24
N GLU A 55 -0.18 8.97 6.48
CA GLU A 55 -1.53 9.33 6.93
C GLU A 55 -2.51 8.16 6.79
N GLY A 56 -2.25 7.23 5.88
CA GLY A 56 -3.10 6.08 5.64
C GLY A 56 -2.66 5.23 4.47
N PHE A 57 -3.48 4.23 4.18
CA PHE A 57 -3.24 3.25 3.13
C PHE A 57 -4.47 3.08 2.25
N ILE A 58 -4.24 2.92 0.96
CA ILE A 58 -5.23 2.48 -0.02
C ILE A 58 -4.70 1.20 -0.64
N VAL A 59 -5.45 0.11 -0.55
CA VAL A 59 -5.05 -1.16 -1.17
C VAL A 59 -5.70 -1.25 -2.53
N ASN A 60 -4.91 -1.42 -3.58
CA ASN A 60 -5.41 -1.76 -4.91
C ASN A 60 -5.43 -3.28 -5.07
N ALA A 61 -6.60 -3.89 -4.88
CA ALA A 61 -6.84 -5.32 -5.02
C ALA A 61 -7.63 -5.63 -6.31
N ASP A 62 -7.55 -4.77 -7.31
CA ASP A 62 -8.39 -4.85 -8.51
C ASP A 62 -8.24 -6.19 -9.23
N ASP A 63 -9.37 -6.79 -9.59
CA ASP A 63 -9.47 -8.14 -10.18
C ASP A 63 -8.88 -9.26 -9.28
N ASP A 64 -8.49 -9.01 -8.03
CA ASP A 64 -7.89 -9.98 -7.12
C ASP A 64 -8.74 -10.17 -5.85
N TYR A 65 -9.74 -11.05 -5.94
CA TYR A 65 -10.65 -11.31 -4.82
C TYR A 65 -9.93 -11.88 -3.59
N SER A 66 -8.86 -12.65 -3.79
CA SER A 66 -8.07 -13.20 -2.69
C SER A 66 -7.33 -12.09 -1.93
N ALA A 67 -6.80 -11.10 -2.64
CA ALA A 67 -6.22 -9.92 -2.04
C ALA A 67 -7.26 -9.03 -1.36
N PHE A 68 -8.42 -8.83 -1.98
CA PHE A 68 -9.53 -8.06 -1.39
C PHE A 68 -9.95 -8.62 -0.02
N THR A 69 -10.22 -9.93 0.04
CA THR A 69 -10.60 -10.61 1.29
C THR A 69 -9.48 -10.55 2.34
N THR A 70 -8.23 -10.76 1.91
CA THR A 70 -7.07 -10.67 2.80
C THR A 70 -6.87 -9.24 3.34
N ALA A 71 -7.00 -8.21 2.51
CA ALA A 71 -6.89 -6.82 2.92
C ALA A 71 -7.96 -6.44 3.95
N HIS A 72 -9.20 -6.91 3.76
CA HIS A 72 -10.25 -6.76 4.77
C HIS A 72 -9.90 -7.45 6.09
N ALA A 73 -9.39 -8.68 6.06
CA ALA A 73 -8.99 -9.42 7.25
C ALA A 73 -7.82 -8.75 8.00
N LEU A 74 -6.94 -8.05 7.28
CA LEU A 74 -5.85 -7.25 7.83
C LEU A 74 -6.30 -5.87 8.35
N GLY A 75 -7.57 -5.50 8.17
CA GLY A 75 -8.14 -4.26 8.71
C GLY A 75 -7.98 -3.02 7.82
N TYR A 76 -7.61 -3.18 6.55
CA TYR A 76 -7.57 -2.06 5.60
C TYR A 76 -8.99 -1.53 5.36
N ARG A 77 -9.16 -0.21 5.48
CA ARG A 77 -10.46 0.46 5.35
C ARG A 77 -10.77 0.89 3.90
N THR A 78 -9.74 1.30 3.18
CA THR A 78 -9.88 1.78 1.79
C THR A 78 -9.24 0.77 0.85
N ILE A 79 -10.08 0.03 0.14
CA ILE A 79 -9.66 -1.01 -0.80
C ILE A 79 -10.32 -0.73 -2.14
N CYS A 80 -9.52 -0.49 -3.17
CA CYS A 80 -9.98 -0.41 -4.55
C CYS A 80 -10.16 -1.83 -5.08
N TYR A 81 -11.39 -2.19 -5.41
CA TYR A 81 -11.73 -3.48 -5.97
C TYR A 81 -12.82 -3.29 -7.04
N SER A 82 -12.52 -3.70 -8.26
CA SER A 82 -13.51 -3.95 -9.30
C SER A 82 -13.30 -5.35 -9.86
N LYS A 83 -14.40 -5.99 -10.25
CA LYS A 83 -14.39 -7.29 -10.92
C LYS A 83 -14.63 -7.02 -12.41
N LYS A 84 -13.71 -7.45 -13.26
CA LYS A 84 -13.91 -7.44 -14.71
C LYS A 84 -14.85 -8.58 -15.14
#